data_AF-A0A8E0RD57-F1
#
_entry.id   AF-A0A8E0RD57-F1
#
_cell.length_a   1.000
_cell.length_b   1.000
_cell.length_c   1.000
_cell.angle_alpha   90.00
_cell.angle_beta   90.00
_cell.angle_gamma   90.00
#
_symmetry.space_group_name_H-M   'P 1'
#
loop_
_entity.id
_entity.type
_entity.pdbx_description
1 polymer ?
#
loop_
_entity_poly.entity_id
_entity_poly.type
_entity_poly.pdbx_seq_one_letter_code
_entity_poly.pdbx_strand_id
1 'polypeptide(L)'
;MKKWQKLGLGLLTVAAVTSLVACGNTGSKGGGDDFLYVFNGKGEIADPLKKVVEEYGKENNIKVKTYTLSVGTTNGNEVQTTEFGSKTPPTIFSSGTLTNWGPDSGDYMQDINKIDNAKLKKLADEIPAAQRLTAKNGENFGLPYNIEGYGYQVDKNVLKDLFVGDTDTLLADLKAEPDYISWQNFVKAVDTYIKEGTVSTVTVNGHPYTFVAEKKGLAKELNGVFVESGAELWTYQNHWVSFPLNTVFENVSAAYYAKGDEGIKDAKAALKSEIKGLDFEYSYMAGKNGAVKRGPDFIDSATGSYDASLANFVAHKGLFLKQGNWIYPNLLKLDKGIIDTMDLIPVKWPVQNSDIKIKERDPKLFNTTIPAFVPNYFIINKQASKKQQEIAADFLAWLYTSDRGKKFLKEEAGFIMYNDLKDTTSPNKLNNAVAAYVAAGPTLGNPFDGTPGSFNDTIGDFLKKNYMTKEKWTEKDYDDYVDKSVKTWVDFKEQSGQ
;
A
#
# COMPACT_ATOMS: atom_id res chain seq x y z
N MET A 1 29.11 11.47 -39.84
CA MET A 1 28.50 12.21 -38.72
C MET A 1 27.35 11.39 -38.15
N LYS A 2 27.58 10.56 -37.12
CA LYS A 2 26.52 9.86 -36.38
C LYS A 2 26.48 10.46 -34.98
N LYS A 3 25.42 11.23 -34.67
CA LYS A 3 25.22 11.84 -33.36
C LYS A 3 24.82 10.75 -32.36
N TRP A 4 25.65 10.57 -31.35
CA TRP A 4 25.32 9.82 -30.15
C TRP A 4 24.39 10.68 -29.28
N GLN A 5 23.13 10.26 -29.12
CA GLN A 5 22.29 10.78 -28.05
C GLN A 5 22.69 10.06 -26.76
N LYS A 6 23.31 10.80 -25.84
CA LYS A 6 23.52 10.37 -24.47
C LYS A 6 22.15 10.27 -23.80
N LEU A 7 21.66 9.06 -23.52
CA LEU A 7 20.66 8.87 -22.47
C LEU A 7 21.30 9.31 -21.15
N GLY A 8 20.80 10.40 -20.57
CA GLY A 8 21.12 10.73 -19.20
C GLY A 8 20.50 9.68 -18.28
N LEU A 9 21.34 8.96 -17.55
CA LEU A 9 20.91 8.34 -16.30
C LEU A 9 20.45 9.49 -15.39
N GLY A 10 19.14 9.66 -15.24
CA GLY A 10 18.59 10.46 -14.16
C GLY A 10 18.98 9.79 -12.85
N LEU A 11 19.85 10.45 -12.08
CA LEU A 11 20.00 10.17 -10.65
C LEU A 11 18.62 10.40 -10.02
N LEU A 12 17.92 9.31 -9.69
CA LEU A 12 16.80 9.35 -8.75
C LEU A 12 17.37 9.84 -7.42
N THR A 13 17.22 11.14 -7.15
CA THR A 13 17.43 11.71 -5.82
C THR A 13 16.44 11.06 -4.86
N VAL A 14 16.91 10.12 -4.05
CA VAL A 14 16.17 9.59 -2.91
C VAL A 14 16.05 10.73 -1.89
N ALA A 15 14.87 11.31 -1.77
CA ALA A 15 14.56 12.17 -0.63
C ALA A 15 14.38 11.26 0.60
N ALA A 16 15.02 11.57 1.72
CA ALA A 16 14.83 10.88 2.99
C ALA A 16 14.80 11.90 4.13
N VAL A 17 13.95 11.67 5.12
CA VAL A 17 13.88 12.50 6.32
C VAL A 17 14.78 11.88 7.38
N THR A 18 15.82 12.62 7.79
CA THR A 18 16.78 12.18 8.80
C THR A 18 16.85 13.15 9.98
N SER A 19 16.92 12.64 11.20
CA SER A 19 17.26 13.43 12.39
C SER A 19 18.17 12.67 13.34
N LEU A 20 19.05 13.42 14.02
CA LEU A 20 19.87 12.93 15.12
C LEU A 20 19.70 13.89 16.30
N VAL A 21 19.25 13.38 17.44
CA VAL A 21 19.15 14.17 18.68
C VAL A 21 20.11 13.58 19.71
N ALA A 22 21.06 14.41 20.15
CA ALA A 22 21.96 14.09 21.25
C ALA A 22 21.54 14.86 22.49
N CYS A 23 21.00 14.16 23.49
CA CYS A 23 20.75 14.74 24.81
C CYS A 23 22.09 14.83 25.56
N GLY A 24 22.50 16.03 25.99
CA GLY A 24 23.83 16.28 26.53
C GLY A 24 23.96 16.06 28.04
N ASN A 25 25.02 15.35 28.44
CA ASN A 25 26.05 15.96 29.28
C ASN A 25 27.42 15.57 28.71
N THR A 26 28.41 16.45 28.86
CA THR A 26 29.68 16.50 28.13
C THR A 26 30.53 15.22 28.19
N GLY A 27 31.01 14.79 27.01
CA GLY A 27 32.27 14.04 26.87
C GLY A 27 32.15 12.54 26.58
N SER A 28 31.95 12.17 25.30
CA SER A 28 32.70 11.10 24.60
C SER A 28 32.28 10.98 23.13
N LYS A 29 33.28 10.95 22.25
CA LYS A 29 33.18 10.68 20.81
C LYS A 29 33.14 9.15 20.61
N GLY A 30 32.15 8.65 19.88
CA GLY A 30 31.97 7.22 19.57
C GLY A 30 30.65 6.69 20.14
N GLY A 31 29.86 5.97 19.33
CA GLY A 31 28.56 5.44 19.70
C GLY A 31 28.65 4.53 20.93
N GLY A 32 28.13 5.01 22.06
CA GLY A 32 27.84 4.15 23.20
C GLY A 32 26.60 3.30 22.93
N ASP A 33 26.45 2.22 23.69
CA ASP A 33 25.34 1.27 23.55
C ASP A 33 23.95 1.87 23.90
N ASP A 34 23.90 3.06 24.50
CA ASP A 34 22.65 3.81 24.82
C ASP A 34 22.11 4.59 23.61
N PHE A 35 21.79 3.86 22.54
CA PHE A 35 21.37 4.43 21.27
C PHE A 35 20.24 3.63 20.62
N LEU A 36 19.17 4.33 20.23
CA LEU A 36 18.06 3.77 19.47
C LEU A 36 18.03 4.40 18.06
N TYR A 37 18.21 3.59 17.04
CA TYR A 37 17.99 4.01 15.66
C TYR A 37 16.84 3.24 15.03
N VAL A 38 15.80 3.97 14.64
CA VAL A 38 14.64 3.47 13.90
C VAL A 38 14.79 3.80 12.41
N PHE A 39 14.94 2.76 11.58
CA PHE A 39 14.80 2.84 10.12
C PHE A 39 13.36 2.48 9.74
N ASN A 40 12.66 3.40 9.10
CA ASN A 40 11.25 3.27 8.78
C ASN A 40 11.01 3.32 7.27
N GLY A 41 10.33 2.31 6.75
CA GLY A 41 9.98 2.19 5.34
C GLY A 41 8.69 2.89 4.93
N LYS A 42 7.89 3.41 5.88
CA LYS A 42 6.63 4.10 5.59
C LYS A 42 6.73 5.62 5.68
N GLY A 43 6.73 6.29 4.53
CA GLY A 43 6.87 7.74 4.42
C GLY A 43 5.69 8.52 5.02
N GLU A 44 4.49 7.95 5.02
CA GLU A 44 3.25 8.57 5.49
C GLU A 44 3.31 8.96 6.97
N ILE A 45 4.07 8.19 7.77
CA ILE A 45 4.22 8.38 9.22
C ILE A 45 5.56 9.01 9.62
N ALA A 46 6.34 9.55 8.66
CA ALA A 46 7.69 10.05 8.92
C ALA A 46 7.75 11.07 10.07
N ASP A 47 6.93 12.13 9.98
CA ASP A 47 6.90 13.21 10.98
C ASP A 47 6.40 12.73 12.36
N PRO A 48 5.24 12.05 12.48
CA PRO A 48 4.77 11.60 13.79
C PRO A 48 5.69 10.53 14.41
N LEU A 49 6.30 9.64 13.60
CA LEU A 49 7.23 8.63 14.12
C LEU A 49 8.50 9.29 14.66
N LYS A 50 9.09 10.23 13.92
CA LYS A 50 10.24 11.00 14.37
C LYS A 50 9.96 11.67 15.72
N LYS A 51 8.79 12.32 15.85
CA LYS A 51 8.39 13.01 17.07
C LYS A 51 8.29 12.06 18.26
N VAL A 52 7.59 10.92 18.12
CA VAL A 52 7.41 9.98 19.24
C VAL A 52 8.73 9.31 19.66
N VAL A 53 9.64 9.04 18.71
CA VAL A 53 10.99 8.52 19.00
C VAL A 53 11.84 9.55 19.74
N GLU A 54 11.79 10.82 19.33
CA GLU A 54 12.49 11.92 20.02
C GLU A 54 11.97 12.18 21.43
N GLU A 55 10.66 12.05 21.66
CA GLU A 55 10.04 12.14 22.98
C GLU A 55 10.48 10.98 23.88
N TYR A 56 10.44 9.74 23.39
CA TYR A 56 10.94 8.57 24.12
C TYR A 56 12.42 8.71 24.48
N GLY A 57 13.25 9.20 23.55
CA GLY A 57 14.67 9.44 23.77
C GLY A 57 14.94 10.42 24.92
N LYS A 58 14.16 11.51 24.99
CA LYS A 58 14.24 12.48 26.08
C LYS A 58 13.79 11.90 27.42
N GLU A 59 12.67 11.19 27.43
CA GLU A 59 12.11 10.56 28.64
C GLU A 59 13.06 9.54 29.27
N ASN A 60 13.81 8.82 28.44
CA ASN A 60 14.70 7.73 28.88
C ASN A 60 16.18 8.08 28.87
N ASN A 61 16.53 9.34 28.56
CA ASN A 61 17.90 9.83 28.46
C ASN A 61 18.81 8.98 27.55
N ILE A 62 18.29 8.57 26.39
CA ILE A 62 19.03 7.84 25.36
C ILE A 62 19.17 8.69 24.10
N LYS A 63 20.21 8.41 23.30
CA LYS A 63 20.38 9.05 21.99
C LYS A 63 19.48 8.37 20.97
N VAL A 64 18.88 9.16 20.08
CA VAL A 64 17.97 8.62 19.06
C VAL A 64 18.30 9.12 17.66
N LYS A 65 18.05 8.27 16.66
CA LYS A 65 18.04 8.60 15.24
C LYS A 65 16.77 8.02 14.61
N THR A 66 16.16 8.77 13.71
CA THR A 66 15.13 8.24 12.81
C THR A 66 15.55 8.49 11.38
N TYR A 67 15.36 7.49 10.53
CA TYR A 67 15.49 7.59 9.07
C TYR A 67 14.22 7.05 8.46
N THR A 68 13.53 7.84 7.64
CA THR A 68 12.33 7.38 6.94
C THR A 68 12.50 7.48 5.43
N LEU A 69 12.19 6.39 4.72
CA LEU A 69 12.07 6.38 3.27
C LEU A 69 10.91 7.27 2.83
N SER A 70 11.09 8.03 1.76
CA SER A 70 9.97 8.77 1.16
C SER A 70 8.94 7.81 0.58
N VAL A 71 7.69 8.25 0.51
CA VAL A 71 6.61 7.50 -0.14
C VAL A 71 7.02 7.15 -1.57
N GLY A 72 6.83 5.89 -1.95
CA GLY A 72 7.17 5.42 -3.29
C GLY A 72 8.65 5.18 -3.60
N THR A 73 9.52 5.16 -2.59
CA THR A 73 10.94 4.80 -2.78
C THR A 73 11.04 3.37 -3.33
N THR A 74 11.62 3.19 -4.52
CA THR A 74 11.75 1.89 -5.20
C THR A 74 13.02 1.14 -4.84
N ASN A 75 14.04 1.83 -4.33
CA ASN A 75 15.32 1.24 -3.92
C ASN A 75 15.47 1.12 -2.39
N GLY A 76 14.35 0.94 -1.67
CA GLY A 76 14.34 0.89 -0.20
C GLY A 76 15.30 -0.15 0.38
N ASN A 77 15.41 -1.31 -0.26
CA ASN A 77 16.33 -2.38 0.17
C ASN A 77 17.82 -1.97 0.04
N GLU A 78 18.20 -1.23 -1.00
CA GLU A 78 19.58 -0.76 -1.19
C GLU A 78 19.95 0.30 -0.15
N VAL A 79 19.01 1.21 0.13
CA VAL A 79 19.16 2.21 1.19
C VAL A 79 19.29 1.52 2.55
N GLN A 80 18.44 0.53 2.83
CA GLN A 80 18.51 -0.25 4.06
C GLN A 80 19.81 -1.05 4.17
N THR A 81 20.30 -1.65 3.08
CA THR A 81 21.64 -2.29 3.01
C THR A 81 22.74 -1.30 3.41
N THR A 82 22.68 -0.08 2.88
CA THR A 82 23.65 0.99 3.18
C THR A 82 23.61 1.38 4.67
N GLU A 83 22.42 1.50 5.24
CA GLU A 83 22.26 1.84 6.66
C GLU A 83 22.72 0.70 7.59
N PHE A 84 22.51 -0.57 7.23
CA PHE A 84 23.07 -1.72 7.94
C PHE A 84 24.60 -1.76 7.91
N GLY A 85 25.22 -1.34 6.80
CA GLY A 85 26.68 -1.22 6.67
C GLY A 85 27.30 0.02 7.35
N SER A 86 26.48 0.89 7.94
CA SER A 86 26.96 2.13 8.57
C SER A 86 27.66 1.87 9.92
N LYS A 87 28.40 2.87 10.41
CA LYS A 87 29.04 2.80 11.76
C LYS A 87 28.02 2.74 12.90
N THR A 88 26.76 3.01 12.62
CA THR A 88 25.69 3.03 13.61
C THR A 88 24.42 2.49 12.96
N PRO A 89 24.34 1.16 12.78
CA PRO A 89 23.23 0.54 12.07
C PRO A 89 21.92 0.70 12.83
N PRO A 90 20.77 0.60 12.15
CA PRO A 90 19.47 0.67 12.80
C PRO A 90 19.28 -0.46 13.81
N THR A 91 18.78 -0.09 14.99
CA THR A 91 18.41 -1.02 16.06
C THR A 91 17.03 -1.61 15.81
N ILE A 92 16.13 -0.80 15.24
CA ILE A 92 14.82 -1.20 14.75
C ILE A 92 14.76 -0.85 13.28
N PHE A 93 14.27 -1.78 12.47
CA PHE A 93 13.96 -1.52 11.07
C PHE A 93 12.58 -2.05 10.71
N SER A 94 12.02 -1.58 9.60
CA SER A 94 10.78 -2.12 9.07
C SER A 94 10.99 -3.02 7.85
N SER A 95 10.15 -4.03 7.73
CA SER A 95 9.99 -4.83 6.52
C SER A 95 8.61 -5.48 6.50
N GLY A 96 8.05 -5.73 5.32
CA GLY A 96 6.80 -6.48 5.13
C GLY A 96 7.00 -7.97 4.87
N THR A 97 8.24 -8.41 4.62
CA THR A 97 8.55 -9.76 4.13
C THR A 97 9.87 -10.29 4.69
N LEU A 98 10.10 -11.59 4.59
CA LEU A 98 11.33 -12.26 4.98
C LEU A 98 12.40 -12.26 3.88
N THR A 99 12.03 -11.95 2.62
CA THR A 99 12.86 -12.19 1.43
C THR A 99 14.29 -11.69 1.56
N ASN A 100 14.52 -10.48 2.09
CA ASN A 100 15.85 -9.88 2.13
C ASN A 100 16.58 -10.04 3.47
N TRP A 101 15.84 -10.10 4.57
CA TRP A 101 16.41 -9.93 5.92
C TRP A 101 16.14 -11.10 6.86
N GLY A 102 15.32 -12.06 6.43
CA GLY A 102 14.96 -13.25 7.18
C GLY A 102 16.14 -14.22 7.38
N PRO A 103 15.92 -15.30 8.15
CA PRO A 103 16.99 -16.21 8.58
C PRO A 103 17.74 -16.92 7.45
N ASP A 104 17.08 -17.16 6.31
CA ASP A 104 17.65 -17.87 5.16
C ASP A 104 18.26 -16.93 4.10
N SER A 105 18.21 -15.61 4.31
CA SER A 105 18.75 -14.60 3.41
C SER A 105 19.77 -13.70 4.12
N GLY A 106 19.31 -12.66 4.80
CA GLY A 106 20.17 -11.68 5.47
C GLY A 106 20.51 -12.00 6.93
N ASP A 107 19.66 -12.75 7.63
CA ASP A 107 19.74 -13.03 9.07
C ASP A 107 19.88 -11.77 9.96
N TYR A 108 19.11 -10.72 9.62
CA TYR A 108 19.04 -9.46 10.40
C TYR A 108 17.84 -9.42 11.35
N MET A 109 16.84 -10.29 11.17
CA MET A 109 15.62 -10.25 11.96
C MET A 109 15.76 -11.05 13.26
N GLN A 110 15.62 -10.38 14.41
CA GLN A 110 15.59 -11.04 15.71
C GLN A 110 14.21 -11.66 15.96
N ASP A 111 14.18 -12.94 16.32
CA ASP A 111 12.97 -13.61 16.77
C ASP A 111 12.54 -13.02 18.13
N ILE A 112 11.39 -12.36 18.15
CA ILE A 112 10.84 -11.66 19.31
C ILE A 112 10.63 -12.61 20.49
N ASN A 113 10.30 -13.87 20.21
CA ASN A 113 10.08 -14.88 21.25
C ASN A 113 11.36 -15.17 22.06
N LYS A 114 12.54 -14.88 21.49
CA LYS A 114 13.86 -15.06 22.11
C LYS A 114 14.37 -13.83 22.86
N ILE A 115 13.64 -12.71 22.80
CA ILE A 115 14.02 -11.47 23.50
C ILE A 115 13.54 -11.53 24.94
N ASP A 116 14.41 -11.20 25.90
CA ASP A 116 14.04 -11.19 27.32
C ASP A 116 13.27 -9.91 27.72
N ASN A 117 12.02 -9.80 27.25
CA ASN A 117 11.12 -8.71 27.60
C ASN A 117 9.67 -9.23 27.71
N ALA A 118 9.15 -9.31 28.93
CA ALA A 118 7.83 -9.90 29.20
C ALA A 118 6.67 -9.14 28.55
N LYS A 119 6.75 -7.80 28.49
CA LYS A 119 5.70 -6.98 27.86
C LYS A 119 5.69 -7.18 26.35
N LEU A 120 6.86 -7.20 25.73
CA LEU A 120 6.99 -7.45 24.29
C LEU A 120 6.52 -8.85 23.90
N LYS A 121 6.89 -9.87 24.69
CA LYS A 121 6.39 -11.25 24.50
C LYS A 121 4.87 -11.33 24.54
N LYS A 122 4.24 -10.67 25.52
CA LYS A 122 2.77 -10.61 25.59
C LYS A 122 2.15 -9.99 24.34
N LEU A 123 2.70 -8.88 23.85
CA LEU A 123 2.26 -8.26 22.59
C LEU A 123 2.41 -9.22 21.41
N ALA A 124 3.53 -9.94 21.34
CA ALA A 124 3.78 -10.91 20.28
C ALA A 124 2.80 -12.10 20.31
N ASP A 125 2.45 -12.58 21.51
CA ASP A 125 1.48 -13.67 21.69
C ASP A 125 0.07 -13.28 21.22
N GLU A 126 -0.30 -12.01 21.34
CA GLU A 126 -1.58 -11.45 20.88
C GLU A 126 -1.69 -11.35 19.34
N ILE A 127 -0.58 -11.45 18.60
CA ILE A 127 -0.61 -11.39 17.13
C ILE A 127 -1.29 -12.64 16.56
N PRO A 128 -2.38 -12.48 15.78
CA PRO A 128 -3.02 -13.59 15.08
C PRO A 128 -2.03 -14.35 14.20
N ALA A 129 -2.13 -15.69 14.14
CA ALA A 129 -1.17 -16.53 13.42
C ALA A 129 -1.01 -16.13 11.94
N ALA A 130 -2.10 -15.76 11.27
CA ALA A 130 -2.10 -15.32 9.87
C ALA A 130 -1.40 -13.95 9.64
N GLN A 131 -1.11 -13.21 10.72
CA GLN A 131 -0.47 -11.89 10.71
C GLN A 131 0.93 -11.92 11.32
N ARG A 132 1.49 -13.11 11.59
CA ARG A 132 2.86 -13.23 12.11
C ARG A 132 3.85 -13.20 10.94
N LEU A 133 4.92 -12.43 11.10
CA LEU A 133 6.06 -12.50 10.20
C LEU A 133 6.93 -13.70 10.63
N THR A 134 6.78 -14.83 9.95
CA THR A 134 7.34 -16.11 10.40
C THR A 134 7.91 -16.95 9.27
N ALA A 135 9.08 -17.57 9.51
CA ALA A 135 9.74 -18.47 8.55
C ALA A 135 9.37 -19.94 8.82
N LYS A 136 9.17 -20.29 10.09
CA LYS A 136 8.83 -21.64 10.55
C LYS A 136 7.83 -21.53 11.68
N ASN A 137 7.00 -22.56 11.82
CA ASN A 137 6.02 -22.64 12.91
C ASN A 137 6.67 -22.37 14.27
N GLY A 138 6.22 -21.31 14.96
CA GLY A 138 6.66 -20.91 16.30
C GLY A 138 7.60 -19.71 16.36
N GLU A 139 8.13 -19.22 15.23
CA GLU A 139 8.96 -18.00 15.18
C GLU A 139 8.09 -16.75 14.95
N ASN A 140 8.51 -15.59 15.45
CA ASN A 140 7.93 -14.31 15.05
C ASN A 140 8.98 -13.19 15.02
N PHE A 141 9.14 -12.56 13.87
CA PHE A 141 10.22 -11.62 13.61
C PHE A 141 9.83 -10.15 13.78
N GLY A 142 8.58 -9.82 14.11
CA GLY A 142 8.17 -8.42 14.20
C GLY A 142 6.81 -8.18 14.88
N LEU A 143 6.61 -6.94 15.33
CA LEU A 143 5.28 -6.44 15.69
C LEU A 143 4.63 -5.78 14.47
N PRO A 144 3.40 -6.17 14.07
CA PRO A 144 2.69 -5.52 12.97
C PRO A 144 2.52 -4.03 13.22
N TYR A 145 2.86 -3.18 12.24
CA TYR A 145 2.58 -1.75 12.31
C TYR A 145 1.08 -1.50 12.51
N ASN A 146 0.29 -2.06 11.59
CA ASN A 146 -1.14 -1.88 11.46
C ASN A 146 -1.73 -2.97 10.56
N ILE A 147 -3.07 -2.98 10.49
CA ILE A 147 -3.79 -3.57 9.37
C ILE A 147 -4.10 -2.47 8.36
N GLU A 148 -3.81 -2.76 7.10
CA GLU A 148 -4.16 -1.93 5.97
C GLU A 148 -5.15 -2.64 5.07
N GLY A 149 -5.95 -1.86 4.36
CA GLY A 149 -6.76 -2.33 3.26
C GLY A 149 -6.93 -1.26 2.20
N TYR A 150 -7.09 -1.68 0.95
CA TYR A 150 -7.16 -0.77 -0.19
C TYR A 150 -8.27 -1.09 -1.17
N GLY A 151 -8.67 -0.07 -1.91
CA GLY A 151 -9.82 -0.06 -2.77
C GLY A 151 -9.91 1.27 -3.51
N TYR A 152 -11.10 1.60 -3.99
CA TYR A 152 -11.42 2.96 -4.40
C TYR A 152 -11.99 3.74 -3.22
N GLN A 153 -11.23 4.73 -2.80
CA GLN A 153 -11.63 5.75 -1.84
C GLN A 153 -12.67 6.66 -2.49
N VAL A 154 -13.71 7.04 -1.75
CA VAL A 154 -14.78 7.92 -2.22
C VAL A 154 -15.19 8.92 -1.14
N ASP A 155 -15.40 10.17 -1.54
CA ASP A 155 -16.06 11.17 -0.69
C ASP A 155 -17.57 11.11 -0.93
N LYS A 156 -18.32 10.74 0.12
CA LYS A 156 -19.78 10.64 0.07
C LYS A 156 -20.47 11.95 -0.34
N ASN A 157 -19.87 13.11 -0.06
CA ASN A 157 -20.44 14.38 -0.49
C ASN A 157 -20.42 14.53 -2.01
N VAL A 158 -19.41 14.00 -2.69
CA VAL A 158 -19.37 14.00 -4.16
C VAL A 158 -20.46 13.10 -4.72
N LEU A 159 -20.66 11.90 -4.16
CA LEU A 159 -21.75 11.01 -4.58
C LEU A 159 -23.13 11.67 -4.41
N LYS A 160 -23.35 12.34 -3.27
CA LYS A 160 -24.57 13.10 -2.98
C LYS A 160 -24.83 14.23 -3.97
N ASP A 161 -23.77 14.89 -4.43
CA ASP A 161 -23.88 15.96 -5.41
C ASP A 161 -24.01 15.44 -6.85
N LEU A 162 -23.59 14.21 -7.11
CA LEU A 162 -23.61 13.58 -8.43
C LEU A 162 -24.94 12.87 -8.75
N PHE A 163 -25.57 12.23 -7.74
CA PHE A 163 -26.78 11.42 -7.93
C PHE A 163 -27.99 11.97 -7.17
N VAL A 164 -29.18 11.71 -7.70
CA VAL A 164 -30.45 11.91 -6.99
C VAL A 164 -30.71 10.72 -6.06
N GLY A 165 -31.23 10.99 -4.86
CA GLY A 165 -31.69 9.95 -3.94
C GLY A 165 -30.77 9.76 -2.75
N ASP A 166 -30.81 8.55 -2.18
CA ASP A 166 -30.08 8.21 -0.97
C ASP A 166 -28.63 7.79 -1.27
N THR A 167 -27.68 8.56 -0.74
CA THR A 167 -26.25 8.34 -0.97
C THR A 167 -25.73 7.09 -0.28
N ASP A 168 -26.25 6.75 0.90
CA ASP A 168 -25.78 5.59 1.65
C ASP A 168 -26.20 4.28 0.97
N THR A 169 -27.40 4.22 0.39
CA THR A 169 -27.84 3.08 -0.43
C THR A 169 -26.98 2.93 -1.69
N LEU A 170 -26.71 4.02 -2.42
CA LEU A 170 -25.80 3.98 -3.59
C LEU A 170 -24.41 3.46 -3.20
N LEU A 171 -23.87 3.95 -2.10
CA LEU A 171 -22.56 3.51 -1.61
C LEU A 171 -22.57 2.02 -1.25
N ALA A 172 -23.60 1.53 -0.57
CA ALA A 172 -23.75 0.11 -0.25
C ALA A 172 -23.81 -0.75 -1.53
N ASP A 173 -24.51 -0.31 -2.57
CA ASP A 173 -24.58 -1.01 -3.85
C ASP A 173 -23.25 -0.97 -4.61
N LEU A 174 -22.52 0.16 -4.59
CA LEU A 174 -21.17 0.22 -5.16
C LEU A 174 -20.21 -0.77 -4.48
N LYS A 175 -20.32 -0.94 -3.16
CA LYS A 175 -19.56 -1.97 -2.41
C LYS A 175 -19.96 -3.38 -2.85
N ALA A 176 -21.26 -3.62 -3.04
CA ALA A 176 -21.82 -4.92 -3.33
C ALA A 176 -21.85 -5.33 -4.82
N GLU A 177 -21.60 -4.41 -5.76
CA GLU A 177 -21.61 -4.66 -7.21
C GLU A 177 -20.60 -5.75 -7.62
N PRO A 178 -21.04 -6.96 -8.02
CA PRO A 178 -20.13 -8.03 -8.38
C PRO A 178 -19.82 -8.08 -9.89
N ASP A 179 -20.65 -7.46 -10.72
CA ASP A 179 -20.58 -7.55 -12.17
C ASP A 179 -19.70 -6.45 -12.77
N TYR A 180 -18.58 -6.87 -13.36
CA TYR A 180 -17.62 -5.93 -13.94
C TYR A 180 -18.19 -5.18 -15.16
N ILE A 181 -19.11 -5.78 -15.93
CA ILE A 181 -19.71 -5.09 -17.07
C ILE A 181 -20.61 -3.94 -16.60
N SER A 182 -21.42 -4.17 -15.57
CA SER A 182 -22.23 -3.14 -14.91
C SER A 182 -21.35 -2.03 -14.34
N TRP A 183 -20.23 -2.38 -13.68
CA TRP A 183 -19.22 -1.41 -13.27
C TRP A 183 -18.66 -0.57 -14.43
N GLN A 184 -18.29 -1.19 -15.55
CA GLN A 184 -17.80 -0.45 -16.72
C GLN A 184 -18.84 0.51 -17.28
N ASN A 185 -20.11 0.11 -17.27
CA ASN A 185 -21.21 0.95 -17.71
C ASN A 185 -21.42 2.14 -16.76
N PHE A 186 -21.34 1.91 -15.45
CA PHE A 186 -21.34 2.98 -14.44
C PHE A 186 -20.23 4.00 -14.70
N VAL A 187 -18.98 3.54 -14.83
CA VAL A 187 -17.80 4.41 -15.08
C VAL A 187 -17.99 5.23 -16.35
N LYS A 188 -18.40 4.60 -17.46
CA LYS A 188 -18.64 5.29 -18.74
C LYS A 188 -19.71 6.36 -18.60
N ALA A 189 -20.81 6.07 -17.93
CA ALA A 189 -21.90 7.02 -17.76
C ALA A 189 -21.49 8.20 -16.86
N VAL A 190 -20.73 7.95 -15.79
CA VAL A 190 -20.14 9.01 -14.96
C VAL A 190 -19.22 9.89 -15.80
N ASP A 191 -18.34 9.30 -16.61
CA ASP A 191 -17.44 10.03 -17.51
C ASP A 191 -18.21 10.88 -18.53
N THR A 192 -19.25 10.34 -19.15
CA THR A 192 -20.13 11.09 -20.07
C THR A 192 -20.81 12.25 -19.34
N TYR A 193 -21.32 12.04 -18.12
CA TYR A 193 -21.89 13.11 -17.31
C TYR A 193 -20.86 14.20 -16.97
N ILE A 194 -19.63 13.80 -16.62
CA ILE A 194 -18.52 14.72 -16.35
C ILE A 194 -18.14 15.53 -17.60
N LYS A 195 -18.15 14.94 -18.79
CA LYS A 195 -17.74 15.65 -20.02
C LYS A 195 -18.85 16.51 -20.60
N GLU A 196 -20.07 16.00 -20.60
CA GLU A 196 -21.17 16.52 -21.43
C GLU A 196 -22.36 17.02 -20.60
N GLY A 197 -22.45 16.64 -19.32
CA GLY A 197 -23.64 16.91 -18.50
C GLY A 197 -24.84 16.03 -18.85
N THR A 198 -24.62 14.94 -19.62
CA THR A 198 -25.69 14.05 -20.08
C THR A 198 -26.33 13.30 -18.90
N VAL A 199 -27.56 13.69 -18.56
CA VAL A 199 -28.35 13.02 -17.51
C VAL A 199 -28.80 11.66 -18.01
N SER A 200 -28.48 10.62 -17.25
CA SER A 200 -28.87 9.24 -17.51
C SER A 200 -29.13 8.50 -16.19
N THR A 201 -29.69 7.30 -16.30
CA THR A 201 -29.83 6.37 -15.17
C THR A 201 -28.88 5.20 -15.37
N VAL A 202 -28.10 4.89 -14.35
CA VAL A 202 -27.18 3.75 -14.31
C VAL A 202 -27.71 2.71 -13.35
N THR A 203 -27.40 1.44 -13.62
CA THR A 203 -27.72 0.35 -12.70
C THR A 203 -26.46 -0.02 -11.92
N VAL A 204 -26.56 -0.08 -10.59
CA VAL A 204 -25.51 -0.57 -9.69
C VAL A 204 -26.15 -1.61 -8.77
N ASN A 205 -25.57 -2.81 -8.72
CA ASN A 205 -26.05 -3.96 -7.96
C ASN A 205 -27.55 -4.25 -8.20
N GLY A 206 -28.01 -4.07 -9.44
CA GLY A 206 -29.40 -4.26 -9.85
C GLY A 206 -30.35 -3.09 -9.55
N HIS A 207 -29.90 -2.03 -8.88
CA HIS A 207 -30.73 -0.87 -8.54
C HIS A 207 -30.42 0.35 -9.43
N PRO A 208 -31.44 1.16 -9.81
CA PRO A 208 -31.25 2.32 -10.67
C PRO A 208 -30.85 3.58 -9.89
N TYR A 209 -29.91 4.34 -10.44
CA TYR A 209 -29.43 5.63 -9.92
C TYR A 209 -29.36 6.67 -11.03
N THR A 210 -30.01 7.81 -10.84
CA THR A 210 -30.08 8.88 -11.84
C THR A 210 -29.16 10.04 -11.46
N PHE A 211 -28.38 10.54 -12.42
CA PHE A 211 -27.59 11.75 -12.22
C PHE A 211 -28.47 12.96 -11.91
N VAL A 212 -27.94 13.92 -11.14
CA VAL A 212 -28.64 15.20 -10.95
C VAL A 212 -28.73 15.98 -12.26
N ALA A 213 -29.83 16.72 -12.45
CA ALA A 213 -30.15 17.40 -13.71
C ALA A 213 -29.08 18.40 -14.18
N GLU A 214 -28.45 19.08 -13.22
CA GLU A 214 -27.35 20.02 -13.46
C GLU A 214 -26.25 19.77 -12.44
N LYS A 215 -24.98 19.84 -12.89
CA LYS A 215 -23.83 19.71 -11.99
C LYS A 215 -23.92 20.74 -10.87
N LYS A 216 -23.81 20.27 -9.63
CA LYS A 216 -23.91 21.09 -8.41
C LYS A 216 -22.81 20.72 -7.42
N GLY A 217 -22.59 21.60 -6.44
CA GLY A 217 -21.66 21.39 -5.35
C GLY A 217 -20.30 20.87 -5.80
N LEU A 218 -19.79 19.82 -5.13
CA LEU A 218 -18.47 19.24 -5.39
C LEU A 218 -18.40 18.51 -6.74
N ALA A 219 -19.52 18.01 -7.26
CA ALA A 219 -19.55 17.34 -8.56
C ALA A 219 -19.20 18.28 -9.74
N LYS A 220 -19.19 19.60 -9.54
CA LYS A 220 -18.69 20.58 -10.53
C LYS A 220 -17.18 20.51 -10.74
N GLU A 221 -16.44 20.05 -9.74
CA GLU A 221 -14.97 20.00 -9.77
C GLU A 221 -14.44 18.77 -10.53
N LEU A 222 -15.30 17.76 -10.69
CA LEU A 222 -14.96 16.52 -11.38
C LEU A 222 -14.55 16.79 -12.83
N ASN A 223 -13.41 16.22 -13.20
CA ASN A 223 -12.88 16.23 -14.57
C ASN A 223 -12.39 14.85 -15.05
N GLY A 224 -12.56 13.81 -14.23
CA GLY A 224 -12.40 12.41 -14.58
C GLY A 224 -13.04 11.52 -13.53
N VAL A 225 -13.03 10.20 -13.74
CA VAL A 225 -13.64 9.24 -12.80
C VAL A 225 -12.63 8.83 -11.74
N PHE A 226 -11.38 8.57 -12.12
CA PHE A 226 -10.34 8.03 -11.23
C PHE A 226 -9.20 9.00 -10.99
N VAL A 227 -8.64 8.96 -9.80
CA VAL A 227 -7.36 9.55 -9.42
C VAL A 227 -6.44 8.42 -8.99
N GLU A 228 -5.23 8.39 -9.53
CA GLU A 228 -4.21 7.39 -9.23
C GLU A 228 -2.81 8.00 -9.48
N SER A 229 -1.79 7.41 -8.87
CA SER A 229 -0.40 7.84 -8.92
C SER A 229 0.35 6.98 -9.95
N GLY A 230 0.69 7.57 -11.09
CA GLY A 230 1.42 6.91 -12.16
C GLY A 230 2.94 6.94 -11.99
N ALA A 231 3.46 7.85 -11.17
CA ALA A 231 4.90 8.01 -10.98
C ALA A 231 5.51 6.90 -10.12
N GLU A 232 4.82 6.45 -9.08
CA GLU A 232 5.27 5.42 -8.17
C GLU A 232 4.89 4.03 -8.65
N LEU A 233 5.86 3.12 -8.76
CA LEU A 233 5.63 1.78 -9.30
C LEU A 233 4.65 0.94 -8.47
N TRP A 234 4.67 1.08 -7.14
CA TRP A 234 3.89 0.24 -6.21
C TRP A 234 2.38 0.30 -6.46
N THR A 235 1.86 1.39 -7.04
CA THR A 235 0.41 1.53 -7.28
C THR A 235 -0.11 0.51 -8.27
N TYR A 236 0.71 0.10 -9.25
CA TYR A 236 0.38 -0.90 -10.27
C TYR A 236 1.20 -2.19 -10.20
N GLN A 237 2.42 -2.19 -9.65
CA GLN A 237 3.19 -3.42 -9.52
C GLN A 237 2.88 -4.21 -8.23
N ASN A 238 2.32 -3.57 -7.20
CA ASN A 238 1.90 -4.25 -5.98
C ASN A 238 0.38 -4.44 -5.98
N HIS A 239 -0.37 -3.34 -5.87
CA HIS A 239 -1.82 -3.41 -5.60
C HIS A 239 -2.59 -4.12 -6.70
N TRP A 240 -2.26 -3.84 -7.97
CA TRP A 240 -2.89 -4.49 -9.11
C TRP A 240 -2.43 -5.95 -9.28
N VAL A 241 -1.13 -6.22 -9.21
CA VAL A 241 -0.56 -7.59 -9.29
C VAL A 241 -1.02 -8.51 -8.14
N SER A 242 -1.41 -7.94 -7.00
CA SER A 242 -1.97 -8.72 -5.88
C SER A 242 -3.22 -9.51 -6.29
N PHE A 243 -4.08 -8.94 -7.14
CA PHE A 243 -5.33 -9.57 -7.57
C PHE A 243 -5.11 -10.90 -8.32
N PRO A 244 -4.33 -10.95 -9.43
CA PRO A 244 -4.04 -12.20 -10.11
C PRO A 244 -3.27 -13.20 -9.25
N LEU A 245 -2.38 -12.75 -8.37
CA LEU A 245 -1.69 -13.66 -7.46
C LEU A 245 -2.66 -14.29 -6.42
N ASN A 246 -3.69 -13.56 -5.99
CA ASN A 246 -4.76 -14.13 -5.16
C ASN A 246 -5.62 -15.15 -5.92
N THR A 247 -5.50 -15.32 -7.24
CA THR A 247 -6.25 -16.41 -7.92
C THR A 247 -5.56 -17.76 -7.78
N VAL A 248 -4.27 -17.77 -7.41
CA VAL A 248 -3.42 -18.97 -7.38
C VAL A 248 -2.70 -19.20 -6.04
N PHE A 249 -2.55 -18.17 -5.20
CA PHE A 249 -1.90 -18.27 -3.89
C PHE A 249 -2.85 -17.88 -2.77
N GLU A 250 -2.95 -18.75 -1.76
CA GLU A 250 -3.79 -18.50 -0.57
C GLU A 250 -3.27 -17.35 0.29
N ASN A 251 -1.94 -17.22 0.41
CA ASN A 251 -1.26 -16.26 1.29
C ASN A 251 0.18 -15.96 0.82
N VAL A 252 0.86 -15.04 1.52
CA VAL A 252 2.26 -14.63 1.25
C VAL A 252 3.21 -15.82 1.28
N SER A 253 3.09 -16.72 2.27
CA SER A 253 3.96 -17.88 2.40
C SER A 253 3.83 -18.85 1.22
N ALA A 254 2.60 -19.07 0.73
CA ALA A 254 2.37 -19.89 -0.45
C ALA A 254 3.10 -19.36 -1.70
N ALA A 255 3.08 -18.03 -1.90
CA ALA A 255 3.84 -17.39 -2.97
C ALA A 255 5.36 -17.48 -2.74
N TYR A 256 5.81 -17.23 -1.50
CA TYR A 256 7.23 -17.26 -1.12
C TYR A 256 7.87 -18.64 -1.34
N TYR A 257 7.17 -19.72 -0.96
CA TYR A 257 7.68 -21.08 -1.07
C TYR A 257 7.37 -21.79 -2.39
N ALA A 258 6.66 -21.15 -3.32
CA ALA A 258 6.42 -21.69 -4.66
C ALA A 258 7.74 -21.97 -5.38
N LYS A 259 7.83 -23.08 -6.10
CA LYS A 259 9.05 -23.49 -6.83
C LYS A 259 8.90 -23.29 -8.32
N GLY A 260 9.99 -22.90 -9.01
CA GLY A 260 9.98 -22.69 -10.46
C GLY A 260 8.78 -21.87 -10.94
N ASP A 261 7.86 -22.51 -11.68
CA ASP A 261 6.67 -21.89 -12.27
C ASP A 261 5.35 -22.13 -11.52
N GLU A 262 5.40 -22.74 -10.33
CA GLU A 262 4.21 -23.04 -9.52
C GLU A 262 3.38 -21.78 -9.24
N GLY A 263 2.06 -21.89 -9.42
CA GLY A 263 1.11 -20.79 -9.30
C GLY A 263 1.18 -19.79 -10.45
N ILE A 264 2.35 -19.20 -10.74
CA ILE A 264 2.47 -18.11 -11.72
C ILE A 264 2.06 -18.54 -13.14
N LYS A 265 2.29 -19.80 -13.53
CA LYS A 265 1.84 -20.32 -14.83
C LYS A 265 0.33 -20.34 -14.97
N ASP A 266 -0.37 -20.61 -13.87
CA ASP A 266 -1.83 -20.70 -13.82
C ASP A 266 -2.47 -19.31 -13.69
N ALA A 267 -1.69 -18.30 -13.25
CA ALA A 267 -2.11 -16.92 -13.14
C ALA A 267 -2.12 -16.16 -14.48
N LYS A 268 -1.68 -16.75 -15.61
CA LYS A 268 -1.59 -16.06 -16.91
C LYS A 268 -2.89 -15.39 -17.35
N ALA A 269 -4.01 -16.08 -17.26
CA ALA A 269 -5.32 -15.53 -17.63
C ALA A 269 -5.72 -14.38 -16.70
N ALA A 270 -5.50 -14.55 -15.38
CA ALA A 270 -5.75 -13.52 -14.40
C ALA A 270 -4.86 -12.28 -14.62
N LEU A 271 -3.57 -12.44 -14.89
CA LEU A 271 -2.65 -11.34 -15.24
C LEU A 271 -3.15 -10.58 -16.48
N LYS A 272 -3.64 -11.29 -17.50
CA LYS A 272 -4.23 -10.67 -18.69
C LYS A 272 -5.51 -9.89 -18.35
N SER A 273 -6.35 -10.41 -17.46
CA SER A 273 -7.54 -9.70 -16.97
C SER A 273 -7.15 -8.46 -16.16
N GLU A 274 -6.11 -8.55 -15.32
CA GLU A 274 -5.62 -7.45 -14.47
C GLU A 274 -5.17 -6.27 -15.31
N ILE A 275 -4.31 -6.52 -16.29
CA ILE A 275 -3.78 -5.46 -17.13
C ILE A 275 -4.87 -4.80 -18.01
N LYS A 276 -5.93 -5.53 -18.37
CA LYS A 276 -7.13 -4.98 -19.03
C LYS A 276 -7.98 -4.11 -18.09
N GLY A 277 -8.06 -4.48 -16.82
CA GLY A 277 -8.72 -3.65 -15.80
C GLY A 277 -8.00 -2.33 -15.59
N LEU A 278 -6.66 -2.39 -15.47
CA LEU A 278 -5.80 -1.22 -15.35
C LEU A 278 -5.88 -0.32 -16.61
N ASP A 279 -5.85 -0.90 -17.81
CA ASP A 279 -6.04 -0.18 -19.08
C ASP A 279 -7.37 0.59 -19.13
N PHE A 280 -8.44 -0.06 -18.66
CA PHE A 280 -9.76 0.54 -18.55
C PHE A 280 -9.76 1.71 -17.56
N GLU A 281 -9.29 1.50 -16.32
CA GLU A 281 -9.25 2.54 -15.29
C GLU A 281 -8.50 3.78 -15.77
N TYR A 282 -7.31 3.59 -16.35
CA TYR A 282 -6.44 4.69 -16.78
C TYR A 282 -6.95 5.45 -18.00
N SER A 283 -8.01 4.97 -18.65
CA SER A 283 -8.70 5.68 -19.72
C SER A 283 -9.68 6.74 -19.21
N TYR A 284 -9.95 6.80 -17.90
CA TYR A 284 -10.91 7.72 -17.26
C TYR A 284 -10.29 8.56 -16.14
N MET A 285 -9.01 8.89 -16.27
CA MET A 285 -8.25 9.60 -15.24
C MET A 285 -8.58 11.08 -15.17
N ALA A 286 -8.73 11.56 -13.94
CA ALA A 286 -8.76 12.96 -13.56
C ALA A 286 -7.35 13.50 -13.34
N GLY A 287 -7.21 14.82 -13.38
CA GLY A 287 -5.98 15.50 -13.01
C GLY A 287 -6.18 16.96 -12.70
N LYS A 288 -5.07 17.64 -12.39
CA LYS A 288 -5.08 19.00 -11.86
C LYS A 288 -5.82 20.01 -12.75
N ASN A 289 -5.62 19.93 -14.06
CA ASN A 289 -6.12 20.90 -15.05
C ASN A 289 -7.19 20.32 -15.99
N GLY A 290 -7.68 19.11 -15.73
CA GLY A 290 -8.60 18.39 -16.62
C GLY A 290 -8.32 16.89 -16.64
N ALA A 291 -9.09 16.16 -17.44
CA ALA A 291 -8.86 14.74 -17.69
C ALA A 291 -7.42 14.49 -18.16
N VAL A 292 -6.78 13.48 -17.58
CA VAL A 292 -5.41 13.09 -17.93
C VAL A 292 -5.46 11.97 -18.95
N LYS A 293 -4.61 12.09 -19.97
CA LYS A 293 -4.35 11.00 -20.91
C LYS A 293 -3.03 10.34 -20.54
N ARG A 294 -2.88 9.06 -20.88
CA ARG A 294 -1.59 8.36 -20.78
C ARG A 294 -0.54 9.09 -21.62
N GLY A 295 0.59 9.37 -20.99
CA GLY A 295 1.67 10.18 -21.54
C GLY A 295 2.73 10.48 -20.46
N PRO A 296 3.78 11.26 -20.81
CA PRO A 296 4.86 11.58 -19.88
C PRO A 296 4.36 12.19 -18.55
N ASP A 297 3.39 13.10 -18.62
CA ASP A 297 2.81 13.77 -17.45
C ASP A 297 2.12 12.79 -16.47
N PHE A 298 1.68 11.63 -16.96
CA PHE A 298 1.05 10.60 -16.12
C PHE A 298 2.07 9.95 -15.17
N ILE A 299 3.32 9.79 -15.62
CA ILE A 299 4.39 9.13 -14.86
C ILE A 299 5.38 10.13 -14.23
N ASP A 300 5.16 11.43 -14.47
CA ASP A 300 6.01 12.50 -13.96
C ASP A 300 5.72 12.74 -12.47
N SER A 301 6.77 12.92 -11.67
CA SER A 301 6.65 13.09 -10.22
C SER A 301 5.95 14.39 -9.79
N ALA A 302 5.88 15.42 -10.65
CA ALA A 302 5.23 16.68 -10.30
C ALA A 302 3.71 16.62 -10.51
N THR A 303 3.24 15.76 -11.43
CA THR A 303 1.83 15.72 -11.85
C THR A 303 1.13 14.40 -11.58
N GLY A 304 1.87 13.29 -11.56
CA GLY A 304 1.35 11.93 -11.37
C GLY A 304 1.92 11.21 -10.13
N SER A 305 2.52 11.93 -9.19
CA SER A 305 2.96 11.36 -7.91
C SER A 305 1.82 11.06 -6.96
N TYR A 306 2.14 10.32 -5.90
CA TYR A 306 1.27 10.06 -4.78
C TYR A 306 0.74 11.35 -4.15
N ASP A 307 1.62 12.32 -3.88
CA ASP A 307 1.18 13.59 -3.29
C ASP A 307 0.30 14.39 -4.27
N ALA A 308 0.60 14.35 -5.57
CA ALA A 308 -0.22 15.00 -6.59
C ALA A 308 -1.60 14.32 -6.72
N SER A 309 -1.67 12.99 -6.63
CA SER A 309 -2.92 12.23 -6.69
C SER A 309 -3.80 12.54 -5.47
N LEU A 310 -3.23 12.59 -4.26
CA LEU A 310 -3.97 13.02 -3.07
C LEU A 310 -4.49 14.46 -3.18
N ALA A 311 -3.65 15.39 -3.67
CA ALA A 311 -4.07 16.78 -3.86
C ALA A 311 -5.21 16.92 -4.88
N ASN A 312 -5.16 16.17 -6.00
CA ASN A 312 -6.22 16.16 -7.00
C ASN A 312 -7.53 15.58 -6.44
N PHE A 313 -7.45 14.53 -5.62
CA PHE A 313 -8.63 13.93 -5.00
C PHE A 313 -9.27 14.85 -3.95
N VAL A 314 -8.47 15.47 -3.08
CA VAL A 314 -8.96 16.47 -2.09
C VAL A 314 -9.56 17.70 -2.77
N ALA A 315 -9.09 18.06 -3.97
CA ALA A 315 -9.70 19.09 -4.80
C ALA A 315 -10.91 18.59 -5.63
N HIS A 316 -11.42 17.40 -5.32
CA HIS A 316 -12.58 16.75 -5.94
C HIS A 316 -12.50 16.63 -7.46
N LYS A 317 -11.29 16.39 -8.01
CA LYS A 317 -11.09 16.27 -9.46
C LYS A 317 -11.54 14.93 -10.03
N GLY A 318 -11.51 13.86 -9.23
CA GLY A 318 -12.05 12.56 -9.60
C GLY A 318 -12.98 12.00 -8.53
N LEU A 319 -13.88 11.11 -8.96
CA LEU A 319 -14.87 10.47 -8.10
C LEU A 319 -14.23 9.46 -7.15
N PHE A 320 -13.24 8.72 -7.64
CA PHE A 320 -12.56 7.67 -6.92
C PHE A 320 -11.05 7.91 -6.86
N LEU A 321 -10.44 7.61 -5.72
CA LEU A 321 -8.98 7.53 -5.58
C LEU A 321 -8.58 6.10 -5.22
N LYS A 322 -7.72 5.45 -6.01
CA LYS A 322 -7.27 4.09 -5.68
C LYS A 322 -6.13 4.13 -4.66
N GLN A 323 -6.48 4.03 -3.37
CA GLN A 323 -5.55 4.05 -2.25
C GLN A 323 -6.13 3.29 -1.05
N GLY A 324 -5.34 3.11 0.00
CA GLY A 324 -5.79 2.49 1.25
C GLY A 324 -5.89 3.46 2.43
N ASN A 325 -6.22 2.92 3.59
CA ASN A 325 -6.39 3.69 4.82
C ASN A 325 -5.10 4.41 5.30
N TRP A 326 -3.94 4.06 4.78
CA TRP A 326 -2.65 4.71 5.07
C TRP A 326 -2.54 6.16 4.61
N ILE A 327 -3.43 6.63 3.71
CA ILE A 327 -3.40 8.02 3.23
C ILE A 327 -3.80 9.05 4.30
N TYR A 328 -4.33 8.58 5.43
CA TYR A 328 -4.88 9.43 6.49
C TYR A 328 -3.94 10.55 6.99
N PRO A 329 -2.67 10.30 7.32
CA PRO A 329 -1.77 11.37 7.77
C PRO A 329 -1.58 12.46 6.71
N ASN A 330 -1.54 12.08 5.42
CA ASN A 330 -1.44 13.02 4.30
C ASN A 330 -2.74 13.80 4.11
N LEU A 331 -3.90 13.14 4.21
CA LEU A 331 -5.21 13.82 4.15
C LEU A 331 -5.36 14.85 5.27
N LEU A 332 -4.94 14.54 6.51
CA LEU A 332 -4.96 15.51 7.61
C LEU A 332 -4.14 16.79 7.32
N LYS A 333 -3.09 16.69 6.50
CA LYS A 333 -2.26 17.82 6.08
C LYS A 333 -2.93 18.62 4.95
N LEU A 334 -3.64 17.95 4.05
CA LEU A 334 -4.28 18.57 2.88
C LEU A 334 -5.63 19.20 3.23
N ASP A 335 -6.54 18.41 3.81
CA ASP A 335 -7.85 18.87 4.28
C ASP A 335 -8.36 17.90 5.37
N LYS A 336 -8.49 18.38 6.60
CA LYS A 336 -9.02 17.57 7.71
C LYS A 336 -10.52 17.30 7.57
N GLY A 337 -11.26 18.20 6.91
CA GLY A 337 -12.72 18.12 6.80
C GLY A 337 -13.18 16.97 5.92
N ILE A 338 -12.36 16.54 4.97
CA ILE A 338 -12.70 15.44 4.06
C ILE A 338 -12.82 14.10 4.78
N ILE A 339 -12.07 13.89 5.88
CA ILE A 339 -11.97 12.60 6.58
C ILE A 339 -13.35 12.06 6.99
N ASP A 340 -14.25 12.94 7.44
CA ASP A 340 -15.55 12.54 7.98
C ASP A 340 -16.51 11.98 6.92
N THR A 341 -16.25 12.24 5.63
CA THR A 341 -17.11 11.79 4.53
C THR A 341 -16.49 10.71 3.66
N MET A 342 -15.26 10.30 3.97
CA MET A 342 -14.56 9.24 3.26
C MET A 342 -15.14 7.84 3.54
N ASP A 343 -15.17 7.01 2.49
CA ASP A 343 -15.43 5.58 2.57
C ASP A 343 -14.62 4.82 1.49
N LEU A 344 -14.67 3.49 1.50
CA LEU A 344 -13.90 2.59 0.65
C LEU A 344 -14.80 1.57 -0.05
N ILE A 345 -14.72 1.50 -1.37
CA ILE A 345 -15.33 0.43 -2.18
C ILE A 345 -14.25 -0.49 -2.77
N PRO A 346 -14.55 -1.75 -3.09
CA PRO A 346 -13.61 -2.66 -3.73
C PRO A 346 -13.13 -2.15 -5.09
N VAL A 347 -11.86 -2.42 -5.42
CA VAL A 347 -11.43 -2.35 -6.83
C VAL A 347 -12.22 -3.39 -7.61
N LYS A 348 -12.69 -3.00 -8.80
CA LYS A 348 -13.45 -3.88 -9.69
C LYS A 348 -12.55 -4.33 -10.82
N TRP A 349 -12.57 -5.61 -11.13
CA TRP A 349 -11.63 -6.26 -12.02
C TRP A 349 -12.32 -7.34 -12.88
N PRO A 350 -12.01 -7.48 -14.19
CA PRO A 350 -12.67 -8.44 -15.10
C PRO A 350 -12.27 -9.90 -14.89
N VAL A 351 -12.17 -10.37 -13.64
CA VAL A 351 -11.84 -11.77 -13.33
C VAL A 351 -13.00 -12.71 -13.67
N GLN A 352 -12.69 -13.87 -14.23
CA GLN A 352 -13.64 -14.94 -14.51
C GLN A 352 -13.40 -16.16 -13.60
N ASN A 353 -14.42 -17.01 -13.43
CA ASN A 353 -14.28 -18.25 -12.66
C ASN A 353 -13.13 -19.14 -13.19
N SER A 354 -12.87 -19.14 -14.51
CA SER A 354 -11.78 -19.89 -15.12
C SER A 354 -10.38 -19.43 -14.68
N ASP A 355 -10.27 -18.18 -14.23
CA ASP A 355 -9.01 -17.54 -13.86
C ASP A 355 -8.60 -17.89 -12.42
N ILE A 356 -9.53 -18.47 -11.64
CA ILE A 356 -9.41 -18.72 -10.21
C ILE A 356 -9.15 -20.20 -9.93
N LYS A 357 -8.07 -20.49 -9.22
CA LYS A 357 -7.62 -21.85 -8.85
C LYS A 357 -7.82 -22.17 -7.38
N ILE A 358 -8.07 -21.16 -6.54
CA ILE A 358 -8.44 -21.32 -5.13
C ILE A 358 -9.95 -21.53 -5.04
N LYS A 359 -10.37 -22.69 -4.52
CA LYS A 359 -11.77 -23.14 -4.54
C LYS A 359 -12.71 -22.23 -3.74
N GLU A 360 -12.21 -21.59 -2.69
CA GLU A 360 -12.95 -20.71 -1.78
C GLU A 360 -13.09 -19.28 -2.32
N ARG A 361 -12.57 -19.01 -3.52
CA ARG A 361 -12.61 -17.69 -4.17
C ARG A 361 -13.43 -17.75 -5.45
N ASP A 362 -14.16 -16.68 -5.73
CA ASP A 362 -14.95 -16.51 -6.95
C ASP A 362 -14.92 -15.03 -7.40
N PRO A 363 -15.37 -14.69 -8.63
CA PRO A 363 -15.35 -13.31 -9.11
C PRO A 363 -16.14 -12.34 -8.23
N LYS A 364 -17.21 -12.82 -7.58
CA LYS A 364 -17.99 -12.00 -6.67
C LYS A 364 -17.13 -11.59 -5.47
N LEU A 365 -16.38 -12.50 -4.87
CA LEU A 365 -15.46 -12.17 -3.78
C LEU A 365 -14.48 -11.08 -4.22
N PHE A 366 -13.79 -11.26 -5.36
CA PHE A 366 -12.82 -10.28 -5.86
C PHE A 366 -13.40 -8.89 -6.09
N ASN A 367 -14.65 -8.80 -6.56
CA ASN A 367 -15.31 -7.53 -6.84
C ASN A 367 -16.10 -6.97 -5.64
N THR A 368 -16.27 -7.70 -4.54
CA THR A 368 -17.08 -7.25 -3.37
C THR A 368 -16.31 -7.23 -2.05
N THR A 369 -15.03 -7.62 -2.05
CA THR A 369 -14.13 -7.52 -0.90
C THR A 369 -12.87 -6.72 -1.24
N ILE A 370 -12.09 -6.40 -0.23
CA ILE A 370 -10.81 -5.68 -0.39
C ILE A 370 -9.62 -6.59 -0.03
N PRO A 371 -8.42 -6.29 -0.53
CA PRO A 371 -7.20 -6.74 0.10
C PRO A 371 -7.06 -6.13 1.50
N ALA A 372 -6.74 -6.96 2.49
CA ALA A 372 -6.43 -6.53 3.85
C ALA A 372 -5.26 -7.32 4.44
N PHE A 373 -4.25 -6.64 4.96
CA PHE A 373 -2.96 -7.26 5.30
C PHE A 373 -2.14 -6.43 6.29
N VAL A 374 -1.06 -7.01 6.80
CA VAL A 374 -0.01 -6.28 7.54
C VAL A 374 1.04 -5.80 6.53
N PRO A 375 1.24 -4.49 6.35
CA PRO A 375 2.13 -3.95 5.31
C PRO A 375 3.60 -3.93 5.73
N ASN A 376 3.87 -3.82 7.04
CA ASN A 376 5.20 -3.66 7.61
C ASN A 376 5.17 -4.10 9.07
N TYR A 377 6.33 -4.53 9.56
CA TYR A 377 6.55 -4.91 10.94
C TYR A 377 7.67 -4.07 11.55
N PHE A 378 7.57 -3.74 12.84
CA PHE A 378 8.72 -3.27 13.61
C PHE A 378 9.59 -4.47 13.98
N ILE A 379 10.82 -4.49 13.49
CA ILE A 379 11.75 -5.60 13.63
C ILE A 379 12.98 -5.14 14.40
N ILE A 380 13.37 -5.91 15.42
CA ILE A 380 14.61 -5.68 16.15
C ILE A 380 15.76 -6.27 15.35
N ASN A 381 16.82 -5.49 15.15
CA ASN A 381 18.00 -5.92 14.44
C ASN A 381 18.83 -6.91 15.27
N LYS A 382 18.93 -8.15 14.80
CA LYS A 382 19.72 -9.23 15.40
C LYS A 382 21.21 -8.89 15.51
N GLN A 383 21.72 -8.04 14.62
CA GLN A 383 23.11 -7.61 14.58
C GLN A 383 23.40 -6.42 15.51
N ALA A 384 22.39 -5.79 16.11
CA ALA A 384 22.59 -4.76 17.12
C ALA A 384 23.16 -5.35 18.42
N SER A 385 23.86 -4.55 19.23
CA SER A 385 24.38 -5.02 20.52
C SER A 385 23.24 -5.45 21.45
N LYS A 386 23.50 -6.35 22.40
CA LYS A 386 22.46 -6.83 23.34
C LYS A 386 21.75 -5.66 24.05
N LYS A 387 22.53 -4.67 24.48
CA LYS A 387 22.01 -3.47 25.14
C LYS A 387 21.10 -2.65 24.21
N GLN A 388 21.46 -2.52 22.94
CA GLN A 388 20.60 -1.87 21.95
C GLN A 388 19.31 -2.67 21.69
N GLN A 389 19.39 -4.00 21.63
CA GLN A 389 18.20 -4.87 21.49
C GLN A 389 17.26 -4.73 22.70
N GLU A 390 17.79 -4.62 23.92
CA GLU A 390 17.02 -4.32 25.14
C GLU A 390 16.30 -2.96 25.02
N ILE A 391 17.01 -1.91 24.63
CA ILE A 391 16.43 -0.56 24.42
C ILE A 391 15.32 -0.59 23.37
N ALA A 392 15.53 -1.32 22.27
CA ALA A 392 14.53 -1.46 21.23
C ALA A 392 13.31 -2.24 21.71
N ALA A 393 13.51 -3.31 22.49
CA ALA A 393 12.42 -4.07 23.08
C ALA A 393 11.59 -3.22 24.06
N ASP A 394 12.25 -2.41 24.88
CA ASP A 394 11.60 -1.47 25.81
C ASP A 394 10.83 -0.39 25.06
N PHE A 395 11.41 0.17 23.98
CA PHE A 395 10.73 1.14 23.14
C PHE A 395 9.47 0.54 22.50
N LEU A 396 9.54 -0.66 21.90
CA LEU A 396 8.38 -1.29 21.29
C LEU A 396 7.32 -1.66 22.33
N ALA A 397 7.71 -2.17 23.49
CA ALA A 397 6.77 -2.40 24.58
C ALA A 397 6.09 -1.09 25.02
N TRP A 398 6.84 0.00 25.19
CA TRP A 398 6.30 1.32 25.53
C TRP A 398 5.40 1.87 24.43
N LEU A 399 5.77 1.74 23.16
CA LEU A 399 5.02 2.28 22.01
C LEU A 399 3.61 1.70 21.96
N TYR A 400 3.45 0.40 22.21
CA TYR A 400 2.14 -0.28 22.14
C TYR A 400 1.35 -0.22 23.45
N THR A 401 1.99 0.07 24.59
CA THR A 401 1.31 0.00 25.91
C THR A 401 1.10 1.35 26.59
N SER A 402 1.94 2.34 26.32
CA SER A 402 1.83 3.68 26.90
C SER A 402 0.73 4.51 26.23
N ASP A 403 0.17 5.48 26.96
CA ASP A 403 -0.83 6.39 26.40
C ASP A 403 -0.27 7.22 25.25
N ARG A 404 0.98 7.71 25.37
CA ARG A 404 1.64 8.50 24.33
C ARG A 404 1.90 7.67 23.07
N GLY A 405 2.38 6.44 23.23
CA GLY A 405 2.62 5.52 22.13
C GLY A 405 1.31 5.11 21.44
N LYS A 406 0.26 4.79 22.20
CA LYS A 406 -1.08 4.51 21.66
C LYS A 406 -1.65 5.72 20.92
N LYS A 407 -1.45 6.94 21.41
CA LYS A 407 -1.83 8.16 20.71
C LYS A 407 -1.11 8.28 19.36
N PHE A 408 0.19 8.00 19.33
CA PHE A 408 0.92 7.96 18.06
C PHE A 408 0.30 6.92 17.10
N LEU A 409 0.13 5.68 17.55
CA LEU A 409 -0.35 4.58 16.72
C LEU A 409 -1.78 4.83 16.21
N LYS A 410 -2.73 5.15 17.11
CA LYS A 410 -4.16 5.26 16.78
C LYS A 410 -4.55 6.61 16.15
N GLU A 411 -3.97 7.71 16.63
CA GLU A 411 -4.41 9.06 16.23
C GLU A 411 -3.46 9.73 15.23
N GLU A 412 -2.14 9.72 15.49
CA GLU A 412 -1.19 10.45 14.62
C GLU A 412 -0.86 9.65 13.35
N ALA A 413 -0.70 8.34 13.46
CA ALA A 413 -0.49 7.41 12.35
C ALA A 413 -1.80 6.86 11.77
N GLY A 414 -2.90 6.89 12.53
CA GLY A 414 -4.21 6.44 12.07
C GLY A 414 -4.29 4.93 11.85
N PHE A 415 -3.58 4.13 12.64
CA PHE A 415 -3.46 2.68 12.47
C PHE A 415 -4.67 1.90 13.00
N ILE A 416 -5.00 0.82 12.29
CA ILE A 416 -5.81 -0.28 12.84
C ILE A 416 -4.85 -1.19 13.59
N MET A 417 -5.07 -1.34 14.90
CA MET A 417 -4.22 -2.18 15.74
C MET A 417 -4.53 -3.67 15.52
N TYR A 418 -3.50 -4.50 15.33
CA TYR A 418 -3.67 -5.96 15.13
C TYR A 418 -4.39 -6.66 16.30
N ASN A 419 -4.21 -6.14 17.52
CA ASN A 419 -4.82 -6.67 18.74
C ASN A 419 -6.15 -5.98 19.13
N ASP A 420 -6.65 -5.06 18.29
CA ASP A 420 -7.88 -4.31 18.55
C ASP A 420 -8.64 -3.99 17.25
N LEU A 421 -8.93 -5.02 16.44
CA LEU A 421 -9.61 -4.89 15.15
C LEU A 421 -11.06 -4.40 15.23
N LYS A 422 -11.65 -4.39 16.43
CA LYS A 422 -13.02 -3.94 16.69
C LYS A 422 -13.08 -2.48 17.11
N ASP A 423 -11.93 -1.79 17.19
CA ASP A 423 -11.90 -0.39 17.56
C ASP A 423 -12.52 0.48 16.47
N THR A 424 -13.71 0.99 16.76
CA THR A 424 -14.45 1.93 15.91
C THR A 424 -14.24 3.39 16.32
N THR A 425 -13.40 3.64 17.32
CA THR A 425 -13.10 4.99 17.82
C THR A 425 -11.98 5.69 17.04
N SER A 426 -11.41 5.01 16.04
CA SER A 426 -10.34 5.57 15.21
C SER A 426 -10.78 6.89 14.55
N PRO A 427 -9.94 7.94 14.61
CA PRO A 427 -10.21 9.19 13.90
C PRO A 427 -10.08 9.05 12.39
N ASN A 428 -9.44 7.98 11.91
CA ASN A 428 -9.36 7.65 10.49
C ASN A 428 -10.63 6.89 10.06
N LYS A 429 -11.58 7.56 9.40
CA LYS A 429 -12.83 6.91 8.97
C LYS A 429 -12.63 5.77 7.98
N LEU A 430 -11.51 5.76 7.24
CA LEU A 430 -11.16 4.66 6.35
C LEU A 430 -10.91 3.36 7.13
N ASN A 431 -10.46 3.45 8.38
CA ASN A 431 -10.29 2.27 9.23
C ASN A 431 -11.62 1.57 9.51
N ASN A 432 -12.71 2.33 9.66
CA ASN A 432 -14.04 1.75 9.87
C ASN A 432 -14.50 0.97 8.64
N ALA A 433 -14.21 1.47 7.43
CA ALA A 433 -14.51 0.76 6.20
C ALA A 433 -13.70 -0.54 6.09
N VAL A 434 -12.38 -0.49 6.32
CA VAL A 434 -11.52 -1.68 6.30
C VAL A 434 -11.95 -2.70 7.36
N ALA A 435 -12.20 -2.26 8.59
CA ALA A 435 -12.68 -3.13 9.67
C ALA A 435 -14.03 -3.78 9.34
N ALA A 436 -14.93 -3.07 8.65
CA ALA A 436 -16.20 -3.64 8.21
C ALA A 436 -16.00 -4.79 7.20
N TYR A 437 -15.08 -4.66 6.23
CA TYR A 437 -14.76 -5.77 5.31
C TYR A 437 -14.14 -6.97 6.04
N VAL A 438 -13.17 -6.71 6.92
CA VAL A 438 -12.53 -7.77 7.73
C VAL A 438 -13.56 -8.49 8.61
N ALA A 439 -14.55 -7.77 9.14
CA ALA A 439 -15.62 -8.36 9.94
C ALA A 439 -16.68 -9.10 9.11
N ALA A 440 -16.92 -8.70 7.86
CA ALA A 440 -17.96 -9.25 7.00
C ALA A 440 -17.61 -10.62 6.41
N GLY A 441 -16.32 -10.96 6.29
CA GLY A 441 -15.91 -12.23 5.72
C GLY A 441 -14.46 -12.24 5.24
N PRO A 442 -14.08 -13.22 4.40
CA PRO A 442 -12.72 -13.29 3.89
C PRO A 442 -12.37 -12.06 3.06
N THR A 443 -11.21 -11.48 3.35
CA THR A 443 -10.55 -10.47 2.53
C THR A 443 -9.51 -11.13 1.63
N LEU A 444 -9.00 -10.40 0.64
CA LEU A 444 -7.87 -10.85 -0.16
C LEU A 444 -6.56 -10.62 0.63
N GLY A 445 -5.56 -11.46 0.38
CA GLY A 445 -4.21 -11.29 0.94
C GLY A 445 -3.32 -10.41 0.06
N ASN A 446 -2.04 -10.32 0.40
CA ASN A 446 -0.98 -9.61 -0.31
C ASN A 446 0.14 -10.54 -0.82
N PRO A 447 -0.16 -11.60 -1.60
CA PRO A 447 0.84 -12.56 -2.07
C PRO A 447 1.98 -11.92 -2.89
N PHE A 448 1.84 -10.67 -3.36
CA PHE A 448 2.93 -9.92 -4.00
C PHE A 448 4.16 -9.73 -3.10
N ASP A 449 4.00 -9.70 -1.76
CA ASP A 449 5.12 -9.62 -0.80
C ASP A 449 5.92 -10.93 -0.69
N GLY A 450 5.36 -12.03 -1.21
CA GLY A 450 6.03 -13.33 -1.35
C GLY A 450 6.65 -13.55 -2.73
N THR A 451 6.63 -12.56 -3.62
CA THR A 451 7.22 -12.70 -4.96
C THR A 451 8.75 -12.84 -4.89
N PRO A 452 9.38 -13.55 -5.85
CA PRO A 452 10.82 -13.80 -5.81
C PRO A 452 11.66 -12.59 -6.22
N GLY A 453 12.79 -12.38 -5.55
CA GLY A 453 13.78 -11.37 -5.91
C GLY A 453 13.19 -9.98 -6.12
N SER A 454 13.54 -9.33 -7.23
CA SER A 454 13.00 -8.01 -7.63
C SER A 454 11.86 -8.15 -8.65
N PHE A 455 11.04 -9.20 -8.54
CA PHE A 455 9.94 -9.48 -9.48
C PHE A 455 9.03 -8.27 -9.68
N ASN A 456 8.46 -7.74 -8.59
CA ASN A 456 7.52 -6.62 -8.63
C ASN A 456 8.15 -5.41 -9.33
N ASP A 457 9.34 -4.98 -8.89
CA ASP A 457 10.07 -3.84 -9.47
C ASP A 457 10.32 -4.04 -10.96
N THR A 458 10.70 -5.25 -11.38
CA THR A 458 11.02 -5.56 -12.77
C THR A 458 9.79 -5.48 -13.68
N ILE A 459 8.63 -5.96 -13.23
CA ILE A 459 7.38 -5.89 -14.02
C ILE A 459 6.78 -4.48 -13.98
N GLY A 460 6.87 -3.77 -12.85
CA GLY A 460 6.43 -2.39 -12.74
C GLY A 460 7.23 -1.46 -13.63
N ASP A 461 8.55 -1.60 -13.64
CA ASP A 461 9.42 -0.87 -14.57
C ASP A 461 9.07 -1.15 -16.03
N PHE A 462 8.76 -2.40 -16.36
CA PHE A 462 8.35 -2.79 -17.71
C PHE A 462 7.03 -2.11 -18.10
N LEU A 463 6.03 -2.10 -17.22
CA LEU A 463 4.78 -1.36 -17.42
C LEU A 463 5.04 0.13 -17.63
N LYS A 464 5.78 0.76 -16.70
CA LYS A 464 6.09 2.19 -16.72
C LYS A 464 6.75 2.61 -18.03
N LYS A 465 7.77 1.86 -18.47
CA LYS A 465 8.57 2.17 -19.66
C LYS A 465 7.80 1.96 -20.97
N ASN A 466 6.99 0.91 -21.07
CA ASN A 466 6.43 0.48 -22.35
C ASN A 466 4.97 0.88 -22.54
N TYR A 467 4.20 1.04 -21.46
CA TYR A 467 2.74 1.07 -21.54
C TYR A 467 2.12 2.28 -20.82
N MET A 468 2.66 2.73 -19.69
CA MET A 468 2.07 3.83 -18.93
C MET A 468 2.09 5.18 -19.68
N THR A 469 2.98 5.33 -20.65
CA THR A 469 3.04 6.50 -21.55
C THR A 469 2.41 6.24 -22.93
N LYS A 470 1.97 5.00 -23.19
CA LYS A 470 1.35 4.57 -24.44
C LYS A 470 -0.15 4.82 -24.39
N GLU A 471 -0.68 5.59 -25.34
CA GLU A 471 -2.09 6.01 -25.33
C GLU A 471 -3.08 4.83 -25.46
N LYS A 472 -2.76 3.85 -26.30
CA LYS A 472 -3.62 2.69 -26.59
C LYS A 472 -2.85 1.39 -26.48
N TRP A 473 -3.42 0.43 -25.76
CA TRP A 473 -2.85 -0.90 -25.62
C TRP A 473 -3.59 -1.87 -26.54
N THR A 474 -2.88 -2.89 -26.98
CA THR A 474 -3.36 -3.92 -27.91
C THR A 474 -3.37 -5.27 -27.21
N GLU A 475 -4.04 -6.26 -27.80
CA GLU A 475 -3.99 -7.64 -27.26
C GLU A 475 -2.55 -8.15 -27.14
N LYS A 476 -1.68 -7.80 -28.10
CA LYS A 476 -0.25 -8.12 -28.03
C LYS A 476 0.44 -7.47 -26.84
N ASP A 477 0.10 -6.23 -26.48
CA ASP A 477 0.72 -5.57 -25.32
C ASP A 477 0.34 -6.30 -24.02
N TYR A 478 -0.91 -6.76 -23.90
CA TYR A 478 -1.34 -7.56 -22.76
C TYR A 478 -0.59 -8.91 -22.70
N ASP A 479 -0.45 -9.59 -23.85
CA ASP A 479 0.28 -10.87 -23.91
C ASP A 479 1.77 -10.69 -23.58
N ASP A 480 2.41 -9.63 -24.09
CA ASP A 480 3.81 -9.32 -23.80
C ASP A 480 4.05 -9.04 -22.31
N TYR A 481 3.11 -8.38 -21.63
CA TYR A 481 3.15 -8.18 -20.17
C TYR A 481 3.03 -9.50 -19.40
N VAL A 482 2.10 -10.37 -19.81
CA VAL A 482 1.90 -11.69 -19.18
C VAL A 482 3.17 -12.55 -19.33
N ASP A 483 3.72 -12.62 -20.54
CA ASP A 483 4.93 -13.37 -20.82
C ASP A 483 6.12 -12.82 -20.04
N LYS A 484 6.26 -11.48 -19.98
CA LYS A 484 7.29 -10.83 -19.17
C LYS A 484 7.14 -11.17 -17.70
N SER A 485 5.92 -11.19 -17.17
CA SER A 485 5.66 -11.50 -15.77
C SER A 485 6.05 -12.95 -15.45
N VAL A 486 5.53 -13.92 -16.20
CA VAL A 486 5.85 -15.33 -15.98
C VAL A 486 7.35 -15.60 -16.10
N LYS A 487 7.99 -15.06 -17.16
CA LYS A 487 9.44 -15.22 -17.33
C LYS A 487 10.23 -14.63 -16.15
N THR A 488 9.86 -13.43 -15.71
CA THR A 488 10.57 -12.75 -14.62
C THR A 488 10.45 -13.55 -13.31
N TRP A 489 9.28 -14.14 -13.02
CA TRP A 489 9.11 -14.99 -11.84
C TRP A 489 10.04 -16.21 -11.89
N VAL A 490 10.01 -16.95 -13.00
CA VAL A 490 10.81 -18.17 -13.19
C VAL A 490 12.31 -17.85 -13.11
N ASP A 491 12.76 -16.79 -13.80
CA ASP A 491 14.17 -16.37 -13.78
C ASP A 491 14.67 -16.10 -12.34
N PHE A 492 13.87 -15.44 -11.50
CA PHE A 492 14.26 -15.16 -10.11
C PHE A 492 14.20 -16.40 -9.21
N LYS A 493 13.23 -17.31 -9.42
CA LYS A 493 13.18 -18.59 -8.69
C LYS A 493 14.41 -19.44 -9.00
N GLU A 494 14.75 -19.58 -10.28
CA GLU A 494 15.96 -20.28 -10.72
C GLU A 494 17.24 -19.68 -10.14
N GLN A 495 17.37 -18.34 -10.12
CA GLN A 495 18.52 -17.66 -9.52
C GLN A 495 18.65 -17.90 -8.01
N SER A 496 17.53 -18.05 -7.31
CA SER A 496 17.49 -18.33 -5.87
C SER A 496 17.65 -19.82 -5.53
N GLY A 497 17.73 -20.71 -6.53
CA GLY A 497 17.77 -22.15 -6.35
C GLY A 497 16.46 -22.76 -5.84
N GLN A 498 15.33 -22.07 -6.07
CA GLN A 498 13.99 -22.45 -5.61
C GLN A 498 13.14 -23.11 -6.70
#